data_AF-A0A2A4N688-F1
#
_entry.id   AF-A0A2A4N688-F1
#
_cell.length_a   1.000
_cell.length_b   1.000
_cell.length_c   1.000
_cell.angle_alpha   90.00
_cell.angle_beta   90.00
_cell.angle_gamma   90.00
#
_symmetry.space_group_name_H-M   'P 1'
#
loop_
_entity.id
_entity.type
_entity.pdbx_description
1 polymer ?
#
loop_
_entity_poly.entity_id
_entity_poly.type
_entity_poly.pdbx_seq_one_letter_code
_entity_poly.pdbx_strand_id
1 'polypeptide(L)'
;MPFLFLLLIVSLGGVLAALTLPEWSDLLFIAGPGTIVSLILLQITWVRRSRHKAQIAEKWVILDGSNVMYWKDETPQIATVLEVTRDLSMRGFTPAVIFDASAGYRISDKYLHDSGFALLLGLPEARVMVVPKGTPADPFILAVARDHRARVVTNDKYRDWANGFPQVRNPGFLIKGGFRSGKLWLDLGGGTKQVA
;
A
#
# COMPACT_ATOMS: atom_id res chain seq x y z
N MET A 1 23.73 2.30 -3.17
CA MET A 1 23.84 0.89 -3.58
C MET A 1 25.13 0.58 -4.32
N PRO A 2 25.48 1.21 -5.47
CA PRO A 2 26.67 0.82 -6.24
C PRO A 2 27.98 0.96 -5.46
N PHE A 3 28.10 1.97 -4.61
CA PHE A 3 29.26 2.20 -3.74
C PHE A 3 29.53 1.05 -2.74
N LEU A 4 28.49 0.48 -2.12
CA LEU A 4 28.63 -0.62 -1.14
C LEU A 4 29.04 -1.93 -1.81
N PHE A 5 28.55 -2.18 -3.03
CA PHE A 5 28.99 -3.31 -3.84
C PHE A 5 30.44 -3.17 -4.29
N LEU A 6 30.85 -1.95 -4.69
CA LEU A 6 32.23 -1.66 -5.05
C LEU A 6 33.17 -1.87 -3.86
N LEU A 7 32.78 -1.43 -2.66
CA LEU A 7 33.56 -1.65 -1.43
C LEU A 7 33.68 -3.14 -1.08
N LEU A 8 32.60 -3.91 -1.23
CA LEU A 8 32.63 -5.37 -1.05
C LEU A 8 33.57 -6.05 -2.07
N ILE A 9 33.49 -5.68 -3.35
CA ILE A 9 34.32 -6.26 -4.42
C ILE A 9 35.81 -5.96 -4.18
N VAL A 10 36.15 -4.71 -3.85
CA VAL A 10 37.53 -4.29 -3.56
C VAL A 10 38.05 -5.02 -2.33
N SER A 11 37.24 -5.13 -1.27
CA SER A 11 37.64 -5.81 -0.03
C SER A 11 37.80 -7.32 -0.24
N LEU A 12 36.94 -7.95 -1.05
CA LEU A 12 37.03 -9.37 -1.40
C LEU A 12 38.25 -9.66 -2.28
N GLY A 13 38.57 -8.76 -3.21
CA GLY A 13 39.80 -8.81 -4.00
C GLY A 13 41.06 -8.69 -3.13
N GLY A 14 41.04 -7.83 -2.11
CA GLY A 14 42.12 -7.71 -1.13
C GLY A 14 42.33 -8.99 -0.30
N VAL A 15 41.25 -9.63 0.14
CA VAL A 15 41.32 -10.94 0.83
C VAL A 15 41.88 -12.01 -0.10
N LEU A 16 41.44 -12.05 -1.36
CA LEU A 16 41.92 -13.03 -2.34
C LEU A 16 43.42 -12.86 -2.63
N ALA A 17 43.89 -11.62 -2.79
CA ALA A 17 45.31 -11.31 -3.00
C ALA A 17 46.17 -11.69 -1.78
N ALA A 18 45.68 -11.46 -0.56
CA ALA A 18 46.38 -11.81 0.67
C ALA A 18 46.50 -13.33 0.89
N LEU A 19 45.59 -14.13 0.32
CA LEU A 19 45.61 -15.60 0.39
C LEU A 19 46.49 -16.24 -0.70
N THR A 20 46.70 -15.58 -1.83
CA THR A 20 47.48 -16.11 -2.96
C THR A 20 48.93 -15.64 -2.97
N LEU A 21 49.22 -14.48 -2.36
CA LEU A 21 50.57 -13.90 -2.30
C LEU A 21 51.02 -13.81 -0.83
N PRO A 22 51.95 -14.68 -0.38
CA PRO A 22 52.40 -14.75 1.02
C PRO A 22 52.97 -13.42 1.56
N GLU A 23 53.58 -12.62 0.69
CA GLU A 23 54.14 -11.29 0.98
C GLU A 23 53.07 -10.22 1.30
N TRP A 24 51.79 -10.49 1.00
CA TRP A 24 50.66 -9.54 1.14
C TRP A 24 49.70 -9.96 2.26
N SER A 25 50.11 -10.88 3.14
CA SER A 25 49.28 -11.41 4.22
C SER A 25 48.79 -10.35 5.22
N ASP A 26 49.52 -9.24 5.37
CA ASP A 26 49.13 -8.11 6.23
C ASP A 26 47.83 -7.41 5.76
N LEU A 27 47.51 -7.48 4.47
CA LEU A 27 46.26 -6.92 3.95
C LEU A 27 45.02 -7.60 4.51
N LEU A 28 45.15 -8.82 5.03
CA LEU A 28 44.05 -9.58 5.61
C LEU A 28 43.49 -8.88 6.86
N PHE A 29 44.32 -8.12 7.59
CA PHE A 29 43.90 -7.32 8.75
C PHE A 29 43.03 -6.11 8.39
N ILE A 30 43.09 -5.62 7.14
CA ILE A 30 42.29 -4.49 6.66
C ILE A 30 41.12 -5.00 5.82
N ALA A 31 41.38 -5.93 4.90
CA ALA A 31 40.41 -6.47 3.96
C ALA A 31 39.41 -7.43 4.62
N GLY A 32 39.79 -8.14 5.69
CA GLY A 32 38.89 -9.00 6.47
C GLY A 32 37.80 -8.20 7.19
N PRO A 33 38.13 -7.22 8.04
CA PRO A 33 37.13 -6.35 8.66
C PRO A 33 36.31 -5.56 7.63
N GLY A 34 36.95 -5.09 6.55
CA GLY A 34 36.27 -4.37 5.46
C GLY A 34 35.18 -5.18 4.76
N THR A 35 35.42 -6.48 4.52
CA THR A 35 34.42 -7.38 3.92
C THR A 35 33.25 -7.60 4.87
N ILE A 36 33.53 -7.84 6.16
CA ILE A 36 32.49 -8.03 7.20
C ILE A 36 31.62 -6.78 7.33
N VAL A 37 32.21 -5.59 7.45
CA VAL A 37 31.47 -4.32 7.55
C VAL A 37 30.61 -4.08 6.31
N SER A 38 31.15 -4.36 5.12
CA SER A 38 30.39 -4.22 3.86
C SER A 38 29.18 -5.14 3.80
N LEU A 39 29.35 -6.41 4.20
CA LEU A 39 28.25 -7.38 4.25
C LEU A 39 27.17 -6.96 5.26
N ILE A 40 27.58 -6.52 6.46
CA ILE A 40 26.66 -6.02 7.49
C ILE A 40 25.87 -4.80 6.98
N LEU A 41 26.54 -3.83 6.35
CA LEU A 41 25.87 -2.64 5.82
C LEU A 41 24.92 -2.97 4.66
N LEU A 42 25.30 -3.90 3.77
CA LEU A 42 24.41 -4.38 2.70
C LEU A 42 23.18 -5.09 3.29
N GLN A 43 23.36 -5.92 4.31
CA GLN A 43 22.26 -6.60 4.98
C GLN A 43 21.34 -5.60 5.69
N ILE A 44 21.88 -4.65 6.45
CA ILE A 44 21.10 -3.62 7.16
C ILE A 44 20.32 -2.76 6.16
N THR A 45 20.95 -2.32 5.06
CA THR A 45 20.28 -1.48 4.05
C THR A 45 19.21 -2.26 3.29
N TRP A 46 19.44 -3.54 2.99
CA TRP A 46 18.43 -4.41 2.39
C TRP A 46 17.24 -4.64 3.33
N VAL A 47 17.50 -4.97 4.60
CA VAL A 47 16.44 -5.14 5.62
C VAL A 47 15.66 -3.83 5.82
N ARG A 48 16.35 -2.68 5.94
CA ARG A 48 15.71 -1.37 6.09
C ARG A 48 14.86 -1.01 4.88
N ARG A 49 15.36 -1.25 3.66
CA ARG A 49 14.63 -0.96 2.42
C ARG A 49 13.39 -1.85 2.28
N SER A 50 13.52 -3.13 2.62
CA SER A 50 12.39 -4.07 2.63
C SER A 50 11.33 -3.69 3.67
N ARG A 51 11.75 -3.29 4.88
CA ARG A 51 10.86 -2.78 5.93
C ARG A 51 10.17 -1.47 5.52
N HIS A 52 10.90 -0.52 4.94
CA HIS A 52 10.33 0.73 4.45
C HIS A 52 9.32 0.50 3.32
N LYS A 53 9.61 -0.41 2.39
CA LYS A 53 8.66 -0.80 1.34
C LYS A 53 7.41 -1.46 1.92
N ALA A 54 7.55 -2.32 2.93
CA ALA A 54 6.41 -2.91 3.64
C ALA A 54 5.58 -1.85 4.38
N GLN A 55 6.22 -0.92 5.10
CA GLN A 55 5.55 0.19 5.79
C GLN A 55 4.82 1.14 4.84
N ILE A 56 5.39 1.46 3.68
CA ILE A 56 4.67 2.24 2.65
C ILE A 56 3.46 1.46 2.17
N ALA A 57 3.60 0.16 1.92
CA ALA A 57 2.50 -0.67 1.46
C ALA A 57 1.36 -0.78 2.50
N GLU A 58 1.70 -0.87 3.80
CA GLU A 58 0.73 -0.79 4.90
C GLU A 58 -0.02 0.55 4.97
N LYS A 59 0.56 1.62 4.42
CA LYS A 59 -0.11 2.93 4.31
C LYS A 59 -1.08 3.02 3.14
N TRP A 60 -0.96 2.18 2.12
CA TRP A 60 -1.91 2.20 1.01
C TRP A 60 -3.23 1.59 1.43
N VAL A 61 -4.31 2.29 1.09
CA VAL A 61 -5.68 1.85 1.37
C VAL A 61 -6.52 2.08 0.12
N ILE A 62 -7.19 1.04 -0.33
CA ILE A 62 -8.08 1.08 -1.49
C ILE A 62 -9.50 1.16 -0.98
N LEU A 63 -10.23 2.19 -1.38
CA LEU A 63 -11.64 2.33 -1.09
C LEU A 63 -12.43 1.70 -2.23
N ASP A 64 -13.39 0.85 -1.87
CA ASP A 64 -14.49 0.49 -2.74
C ASP A 64 -15.45 1.67 -2.79
N GLY A 65 -15.26 2.57 -3.77
CA GLY A 65 -15.99 3.82 -3.86
C GLY A 65 -17.50 3.60 -4.04
N SER A 66 -17.87 2.54 -4.77
CA SER A 66 -19.27 2.17 -5.02
C SER A 66 -19.95 1.59 -3.78
N ASN A 67 -19.20 1.00 -2.85
CA ASN A 67 -19.72 0.64 -1.53
C ASN A 67 -19.76 1.84 -0.57
N VAL A 68 -18.66 2.60 -0.48
CA VAL A 68 -18.49 3.69 0.49
C VAL A 68 -19.47 4.83 0.25
N MET A 69 -19.83 5.12 -1.00
CA MET A 69 -20.77 6.21 -1.31
C MET A 69 -22.15 6.06 -0.66
N TYR A 70 -22.52 4.84 -0.23
CA TYR A 70 -23.80 4.54 0.41
C TYR A 70 -23.80 4.59 1.94
N TRP A 71 -22.65 4.84 2.59
CA TRP A 71 -22.50 4.63 4.04
C TRP A 71 -23.28 5.58 4.96
N LYS A 72 -23.78 6.70 4.46
CA LYS A 72 -24.43 7.73 5.29
C LYS A 72 -25.94 7.51 5.39
N ASP A 73 -26.62 7.50 4.26
CA ASP A 73 -28.09 7.48 4.19
C ASP A 73 -28.62 6.47 3.15
N GLU A 74 -27.82 5.47 2.77
CA GLU A 74 -28.13 4.51 1.68
C GLU A 74 -28.44 5.17 0.31
N THR A 75 -28.10 6.45 0.18
CA THR A 75 -28.09 7.18 -1.08
C THR A 75 -26.64 7.33 -1.57
N PRO A 76 -26.38 7.22 -2.88
CA PRO A 76 -25.04 7.39 -3.42
C PRO A 76 -24.59 8.84 -3.29
N GLN A 77 -23.59 9.10 -2.45
CA GLN A 77 -23.07 10.44 -2.20
C GLN A 77 -21.54 10.45 -2.36
N ILE A 78 -21.02 11.22 -3.32
CA ILE A 78 -19.56 11.36 -3.49
C ILE A 78 -18.91 12.06 -2.30
N ALA A 79 -19.66 12.93 -1.62
CA ALA A 79 -19.24 13.62 -0.40
C ALA A 79 -18.84 12.63 0.70
N THR A 80 -19.55 11.50 0.82
CA THR A 80 -19.23 10.42 1.75
C THR A 80 -17.84 9.84 1.47
N VAL A 81 -17.55 9.54 0.20
CA VAL A 81 -16.22 9.03 -0.22
C VAL A 81 -15.13 10.06 0.06
N LEU A 82 -15.38 11.33 -0.24
CA LEU A 82 -14.45 12.43 0.04
C LEU A 82 -14.14 12.57 1.54
N GLU A 83 -15.13 12.40 2.42
CA GLU A 83 -14.91 12.44 3.86
C GLU A 83 -14.02 11.29 4.33
N VAL A 84 -14.24 10.07 3.80
CA VAL A 84 -13.40 8.90 4.11
C VAL A 84 -11.96 9.08 3.60
N THR A 85 -11.77 9.56 2.37
CA THR A 85 -10.41 9.75 1.82
C THR A 85 -9.65 10.83 2.59
N ARG A 86 -10.32 11.90 3.02
CA ARG A 86 -9.73 12.96 3.86
C ARG A 86 -9.34 12.43 5.25
N ASP A 87 -10.23 11.70 5.91
CA ASP A 87 -9.96 11.11 7.22
C ASP A 87 -8.77 10.13 7.17
N LEU A 88 -8.73 9.26 6.16
CA LEU A 88 -7.60 8.36 5.94
C LEU A 88 -6.29 9.10 5.67
N SER A 89 -6.32 10.16 4.86
CA SER A 89 -5.15 10.98 4.58
C SER A 89 -4.63 11.68 5.85
N MET A 90 -5.54 12.22 6.68
CA MET A 90 -5.19 12.83 7.96
C MET A 90 -4.57 11.82 8.94
N ARG A 91 -4.98 10.55 8.86
CA ARG A 91 -4.40 9.44 9.65
C ARG A 91 -3.09 8.89 9.07
N GLY A 92 -2.57 9.48 8.00
CA GLY A 92 -1.28 9.12 7.40
C GLY A 92 -1.34 7.96 6.39
N PHE A 93 -2.54 7.58 5.94
CA PHE A 93 -2.73 6.63 4.86
C PHE A 93 -2.68 7.32 3.49
N THR A 94 -2.43 6.52 2.46
CA THR A 94 -2.48 6.94 1.06
C THR A 94 -3.73 6.30 0.43
N PRO A 95 -4.87 7.01 0.40
CA PRO A 95 -6.10 6.47 -0.18
C PRO A 95 -6.02 6.45 -1.71
N ALA A 96 -6.50 5.36 -2.29
CA ALA A 96 -6.90 5.25 -3.69
C ALA A 96 -8.34 4.75 -3.74
N VAL A 97 -9.12 5.16 -4.74
CA VAL A 97 -10.54 4.84 -4.85
C VAL A 97 -10.79 4.12 -6.16
N ILE A 98 -11.47 2.98 -6.08
CA ILE A 98 -11.93 2.23 -7.25
C ILE A 98 -13.44 2.21 -7.23
N PHE A 99 -14.04 2.58 -8.35
CA PHE A 99 -15.48 2.57 -8.57
C PHE A 99 -15.86 1.48 -9.56
N ASP A 100 -17.04 0.90 -9.36
CA ASP A 100 -17.69 0.08 -10.37
C ASP A 100 -18.07 0.90 -11.61
N ALA A 101 -18.29 0.22 -12.72
CA ALA A 101 -18.65 0.85 -13.99
C ALA A 101 -19.98 1.65 -13.91
N SER A 102 -20.84 1.37 -12.92
CA SER A 102 -22.14 2.03 -12.77
C SER A 102 -22.11 3.28 -11.87
N ALA A 103 -21.06 3.50 -11.08
CA ALA A 103 -20.96 4.60 -10.12
C ALA A 103 -21.18 5.97 -10.76
N GLY A 104 -20.62 6.19 -11.95
CA GLY A 104 -20.73 7.47 -12.67
C GLY A 104 -22.18 7.89 -12.91
N TYR A 105 -23.04 6.93 -13.28
CA TYR A 105 -24.47 7.17 -13.52
C TYR A 105 -25.29 7.35 -12.24
N ARG A 106 -24.78 6.88 -11.09
CA ARG A 106 -25.48 6.96 -9.80
C ARG A 106 -25.28 8.30 -9.10
N ILE A 107 -24.21 9.02 -9.44
CA ILE A 107 -23.82 10.28 -8.80
C ILE A 107 -24.19 11.49 -9.67
N SER A 108 -24.27 11.34 -10.98
CA SER A 108 -24.79 12.38 -11.86
C SER A 108 -25.53 11.79 -13.05
N ASP A 109 -26.50 12.55 -13.59
CA ASP A 109 -27.21 12.21 -14.85
C ASP A 109 -26.28 12.11 -16.08
N LYS A 110 -24.98 12.38 -15.91
CA LYS A 110 -23.95 12.27 -16.94
C LYS A 110 -22.91 11.24 -16.55
N TYR A 111 -22.33 10.56 -17.54
CA TYR A 111 -21.27 9.60 -17.30
C TYR A 111 -20.00 10.31 -16.79
N LEU A 112 -19.64 10.05 -15.54
CA LEU A 112 -18.41 10.53 -14.92
C LEU A 112 -17.29 9.48 -15.09
N HIS A 113 -16.21 9.90 -15.74
CA HIS A 113 -14.97 9.13 -15.87
C HIS A 113 -14.01 9.40 -14.70
N ASP A 114 -12.89 8.66 -14.66
CA ASP A 114 -11.82 8.72 -13.64
C ASP A 114 -11.40 10.16 -13.30
N SER A 115 -11.18 11.01 -14.31
CA SER A 115 -10.78 12.41 -14.14
C SER A 115 -11.85 13.26 -13.44
N GLY A 116 -13.13 12.99 -13.71
CA GLY A 116 -14.25 13.67 -13.04
C GLY A 116 -14.33 13.30 -11.57
N PHE A 117 -14.17 12.01 -11.25
CA PHE A 117 -14.10 11.55 -9.85
C PHE A 117 -12.85 12.05 -9.13
N ALA A 118 -11.69 12.07 -9.79
CA ALA A 118 -10.45 12.61 -9.24
C ALA A 118 -10.60 14.08 -8.84
N LEU A 119 -11.23 14.89 -9.70
CA LEU A 119 -11.51 16.29 -9.41
C LEU A 119 -12.46 16.45 -8.21
N LEU A 120 -13.56 15.69 -8.18
CA LEU A 120 -14.54 15.74 -7.07
C LEU A 120 -13.92 15.29 -5.73
N LEU A 121 -13.02 14.32 -5.77
CA LEU A 121 -12.35 13.77 -4.60
C LEU A 121 -11.11 14.58 -4.17
N GLY A 122 -10.63 15.50 -5.01
CA GLY A 122 -9.36 16.20 -4.79
C GLY A 122 -8.16 15.26 -4.75
N LEU A 123 -8.22 14.14 -5.47
CA LEU A 123 -7.15 13.13 -5.54
C LEU A 123 -6.45 13.19 -6.90
N PRO A 124 -5.17 12.80 -6.99
CA PRO A 124 -4.52 12.60 -8.28
C PRO A 124 -5.27 11.55 -9.10
N GLU A 125 -5.38 11.73 -10.42
CA GLU A 125 -6.05 10.78 -11.32
C GLU A 125 -5.52 9.36 -11.17
N ALA A 126 -4.20 9.20 -10.98
CA ALA A 126 -3.57 7.90 -10.74
C ALA A 126 -4.05 7.18 -9.46
N ARG A 127 -4.84 7.83 -8.59
CA ARG A 127 -5.43 7.25 -7.37
C ARG A 127 -6.94 7.05 -7.47
N VAL A 128 -7.54 7.31 -8.62
CA VAL A 128 -8.97 7.15 -8.84
C VAL A 128 -9.19 6.38 -10.13
N MET A 129 -9.96 5.31 -10.07
CA MET A 129 -10.24 4.49 -11.23
C MET A 129 -11.69 4.04 -11.26
N VAL A 130 -12.31 4.10 -12.45
CA VAL A 130 -13.59 3.45 -12.73
C VAL A 130 -13.31 2.18 -13.52
N VAL A 131 -13.79 1.04 -13.02
CA VAL A 131 -13.58 -0.26 -13.67
C VAL A 131 -14.30 -0.27 -15.04
N PRO A 132 -13.71 -0.89 -16.09
CA PRO A 132 -14.36 -0.99 -17.40
C PRO A 132 -15.74 -1.66 -17.33
N LYS A 133 -16.67 -1.20 -18.18
CA LYS A 133 -18.01 -1.81 -18.30
C LYS A 133 -17.91 -3.30 -18.65
N GLY A 134 -18.74 -4.11 -18.00
CA GLY A 134 -18.77 -5.57 -18.20
C GLY A 134 -17.72 -6.34 -17.39
N THR A 135 -16.88 -5.64 -16.61
CA THR A 135 -15.93 -6.27 -15.68
C THR A 135 -16.44 -6.12 -14.25
N PRO A 136 -16.49 -7.20 -13.44
CA PRO A 136 -16.82 -7.09 -12.02
C PRO A 136 -15.76 -6.27 -11.27
N ALA A 137 -16.21 -5.34 -10.41
CA ALA A 137 -15.29 -4.45 -9.68
C ALA A 137 -14.53 -5.19 -8.56
N ASP A 138 -15.20 -6.07 -7.82
CA ASP A 138 -14.62 -6.79 -6.68
C ASP A 138 -13.29 -7.50 -6.99
N PRO A 139 -13.16 -8.38 -8.01
CA PRO A 139 -11.88 -9.04 -8.29
C PRO A 139 -10.81 -8.04 -8.71
N PHE A 140 -11.20 -6.92 -9.34
CA PHE A 140 -10.28 -5.86 -9.71
C PHE A 140 -9.75 -5.13 -8.46
N ILE A 141 -10.64 -4.73 -7.55
CA ILE A 141 -10.30 -4.11 -6.26
C ILE A 141 -9.35 -5.02 -5.47
N LEU A 142 -9.69 -6.31 -5.36
CA LEU A 142 -8.89 -7.28 -4.62
C LEU A 142 -7.53 -7.56 -5.27
N ALA A 143 -7.45 -7.57 -6.61
CA ALA A 143 -6.20 -7.70 -7.34
C ALA A 143 -5.28 -6.50 -7.09
N VAL A 144 -5.79 -5.28 -7.25
CA VAL A 144 -5.01 -4.05 -6.99
C VAL A 144 -4.58 -4.00 -5.52
N ALA A 145 -5.46 -4.38 -4.58
CA ALA A 145 -5.12 -4.42 -3.16
C ALA A 145 -3.97 -5.39 -2.87
N ARG A 146 -4.01 -6.59 -3.46
CA ARG A 146 -2.94 -7.57 -3.34
C ARG A 146 -1.63 -7.06 -3.92
N ASP A 147 -1.66 -6.51 -5.12
CA ASP A 147 -0.47 -6.11 -5.86
C ASP A 147 0.24 -4.92 -5.19
N HIS A 148 -0.53 -4.03 -4.57
CA HIS A 148 -0.03 -2.90 -3.79
C HIS A 148 0.16 -3.19 -2.29
N ARG A 149 -0.15 -4.42 -1.84
CA ARG A 149 -0.25 -4.83 -0.42
C ARG A 149 -1.05 -3.84 0.43
N ALA A 150 -2.09 -3.30 -0.17
CA ALA A 150 -3.00 -2.34 0.45
C ALA A 150 -4.11 -3.06 1.21
N ARG A 151 -4.73 -2.36 2.14
CA ARG A 151 -5.99 -2.78 2.79
C ARG A 151 -7.18 -2.24 2.00
N VAL A 152 -8.34 -2.87 2.13
CA VAL A 152 -9.56 -2.48 1.41
C VAL A 152 -10.59 -1.90 2.36
N VAL A 153 -11.06 -0.69 2.11
CA VAL A 153 -12.16 -0.05 2.85
C VAL A 153 -13.46 -0.36 2.15
N THR A 154 -14.27 -1.20 2.80
CA THR A 154 -15.56 -1.67 2.27
C THR A 154 -16.34 -2.40 3.35
N ASN A 155 -17.66 -2.30 3.32
CA ASN A 155 -18.53 -3.14 4.15
C ASN A 155 -18.84 -4.50 3.51
N ASP A 156 -18.52 -4.72 2.23
CA ASP A 156 -18.64 -6.03 1.59
C ASP A 156 -17.67 -7.07 2.18
N LYS A 157 -18.08 -8.34 2.22
CA LYS A 157 -17.28 -9.48 2.66
C LYS A 157 -16.58 -10.19 1.49
N TYR A 158 -16.94 -9.89 0.23
CA TYR A 158 -16.41 -10.51 -0.99
C TYR A 158 -16.37 -12.04 -0.92
N ARG A 159 -17.45 -12.66 -0.40
CA ARG A 159 -17.47 -14.11 -0.08
C ARG A 159 -17.23 -14.96 -1.32
N ASP A 160 -17.78 -14.54 -2.45
CA ASP A 160 -17.69 -15.26 -3.73
C ASP A 160 -16.26 -15.25 -4.29
N TRP A 161 -15.46 -14.26 -3.92
CA TRP A 161 -14.08 -14.09 -4.36
C TRP A 161 -13.05 -14.67 -3.41
N ALA A 162 -13.46 -15.17 -2.24
CA ALA A 162 -12.56 -15.65 -1.19
C ALA A 162 -11.66 -16.82 -1.61
N ASN A 163 -12.08 -17.63 -2.60
CA ASN A 163 -11.26 -18.72 -3.13
C ASN A 163 -10.07 -18.20 -3.96
N GLY A 164 -10.26 -17.13 -4.75
CA GLY A 164 -9.20 -16.49 -5.54
C GLY A 164 -8.38 -15.46 -4.73
N PHE A 165 -8.98 -14.92 -3.67
CA PHE A 165 -8.39 -13.88 -2.83
C PHE A 165 -8.56 -14.24 -1.35
N PRO A 166 -7.81 -15.23 -0.82
CA PRO A 166 -7.95 -15.67 0.58
C PRO A 166 -7.66 -14.55 1.59
N GLN A 167 -6.97 -13.48 1.18
CA GLN A 167 -6.69 -12.30 2.02
C GLN A 167 -7.96 -11.64 2.58
N VAL A 168 -9.12 -11.79 1.93
CA VAL A 168 -10.40 -11.27 2.44
C VAL A 168 -10.80 -11.85 3.80
N ARG A 169 -10.24 -13.02 4.15
CA ARG A 169 -10.45 -13.67 5.46
C ARG A 169 -9.43 -13.23 6.51
N ASN A 170 -8.38 -12.51 6.12
CA ASN A 170 -7.36 -12.06 7.05
C ASN A 170 -7.88 -10.88 7.89
N PRO A 171 -7.79 -10.94 9.22
CA PRO A 171 -8.11 -9.81 10.07
C PRO A 171 -7.35 -8.56 9.66
N GLY A 172 -8.04 -7.42 9.57
CA GLY A 172 -7.45 -6.13 9.21
C GLY A 172 -7.19 -5.90 7.72
N PHE A 173 -7.40 -6.89 6.84
CA PHE A 173 -7.34 -6.65 5.39
C PHE A 173 -8.54 -5.83 4.90
N LEU A 174 -9.75 -6.17 5.36
CA LEU A 174 -10.96 -5.40 5.12
C LEU A 174 -11.18 -4.42 6.28
N ILE A 175 -11.09 -3.13 6.00
CA ILE A 175 -11.40 -2.03 6.92
C ILE A 175 -12.90 -1.75 6.81
N LYS A 176 -13.62 -1.99 7.91
CA LYS A 176 -15.05 -1.67 8.02
C LYS A 176 -15.25 -0.23 8.46
N GLY A 177 -16.41 0.32 8.19
CA GLY A 177 -16.70 1.69 8.59
C GLY A 177 -18.14 2.09 8.34
N GLY A 178 -18.42 3.35 8.62
CA GLY A 178 -19.71 3.96 8.35
C GLY A 178 -19.88 5.26 9.13
N PHE A 179 -21.12 5.70 9.23
CA PHE A 179 -21.49 6.92 9.96
C PHE A 179 -22.36 6.57 11.16
N ARG A 180 -22.08 7.22 12.30
CA ARG A 180 -22.93 7.17 13.49
C ARG A 180 -23.12 8.58 14.01
N SER A 181 -24.36 9.04 14.11
CA SER A 181 -24.69 10.41 14.54
C SER A 181 -23.92 11.48 13.75
N GLY A 182 -23.78 11.28 12.43
CA GLY A 182 -23.05 12.19 11.55
C GLY A 182 -21.52 12.12 11.62
N LYS A 183 -20.95 11.27 12.48
CA LYS A 183 -19.50 11.08 12.61
C LYS A 183 -19.02 9.82 11.91
N LEU A 184 -18.01 9.95 11.06
CA LEU A 184 -17.32 8.84 10.43
C LEU A 184 -16.59 7.99 11.49
N TRP A 185 -16.72 6.67 11.37
CA TRP A 185 -15.91 5.69 12.09
C TRP A 185 -15.32 4.67 11.10
N LEU A 186 -14.08 4.25 11.36
CA LEU A 186 -13.35 3.26 10.58
C LEU A 186 -12.67 2.27 11.54
N ASP A 187 -12.81 0.98 11.27
CA ASP A 187 -12.11 -0.10 11.98
C ASP A 187 -10.76 -0.38 11.31
N LEU A 188 -9.74 0.37 11.73
CA LEU A 188 -8.40 0.30 11.17
C LEU A 188 -7.53 -0.82 11.77
N GLY A 189 -8.08 -1.67 12.65
CA GLY A 189 -7.40 -2.88 13.15
C GLY A 189 -6.07 -2.63 13.87
N GLY A 190 -5.87 -1.45 14.45
CA GLY A 190 -4.65 -1.08 15.17
C GLY A 190 -4.98 -0.43 16.51
N GLY A 191 -4.51 -1.04 17.60
CA GLY A 191 -4.76 -0.62 18.97
C GLY A 191 -4.67 0.89 19.14
N THR A 192 -5.79 1.47 19.55
CA THR A 192 -5.82 2.80 20.13
C THR A 192 -4.93 2.72 21.37
N LYS A 193 -3.66 3.11 21.25
CA LYS A 193 -3.07 3.88 22.35
C LYS A 193 -3.82 5.20 22.33
N GLN A 194 -4.97 5.21 23.02
CA GLN A 194 -5.45 6.44 23.64
C GLN A 194 -4.27 6.94 24.46
N VAL A 195 -3.66 8.02 23.98
CA VAL A 195 -2.80 8.81 24.85
C VAL A 195 -3.78 9.45 25.83
N ALA A 196 -3.84 8.86 27.02
CA ALA A 196 -4.38 9.49 28.20
C ALA A 196 -3.51 10.68 28.60
#